data_AF-W8ZHZ2-F1
#
_entry.id   AF-W8ZHZ2-F1
#
_cell.length_a   1.000
_cell.length_b   1.000
_cell.length_c   1.000
_cell.angle_alpha   90.00
_cell.angle_beta   90.00
_cell.angle_gamma   90.00
#
_symmetry.space_group_name_H-M   'P 1'
#
loop_
_entity.id
_entity.type
_entity.pdbx_description
1 polymer ?
#
loop_
_entity_poly.entity_id
_entity_poly.type
_entity_poly.pdbx_seq_one_letter_code
_entity_poly.pdbx_strand_id
1 'polypeptide(L)' 'MRNILVTVMMLVVVMLLFNSIIADNGTGTRVQIQNHGTAANGQISSLLP' A
#
# COMPACT_ATOMS: atom_id res chain seq x y z
N MET A 1 -29.18 16.90 0.35
CA MET A 1 -28.30 16.68 1.51
C MET A 1 -27.88 15.20 1.68
N ARG A 2 -28.80 14.22 1.66
CA ARG A 2 -28.48 12.79 1.81
C ARG A 2 -27.40 12.25 0.84
N ASN A 3 -27.43 12.66 -0.43
CA ASN A 3 -26.46 12.16 -1.44
C ASN A 3 -25.05 12.73 -1.25
N ILE A 4 -24.95 13.98 -0.79
CA ILE A 4 -23.66 14.60 -0.45
C ILE A 4 -23.06 13.94 0.80
N LEU A 5 -23.90 13.54 1.76
CA LEU A 5 -23.42 12.87 2.96
C LEU A 5 -22.78 11.50 2.63
N VAL A 6 -23.41 10.69 1.78
CA VAL A 6 -22.86 9.38 1.39
C VAL A 6 -21.55 9.53 0.61
N THR A 7 -21.46 10.49 -0.30
CA THR A 7 -20.25 10.72 -1.10
C THR A 7 -19.08 11.19 -0.23
N VAL A 8 -19.32 12.09 0.72
CA VAL A 8 -18.29 12.51 1.68
C VAL A 8 -17.85 11.34 2.57
N MET A 9 -18.78 10.55 3.09
CA MET A 9 -18.45 9.37 3.90
C MET A 9 -17.61 8.36 3.12
N MET A 10 -17.93 8.11 1.84
CA MET A 10 -17.15 7.23 0.98
C MET A 10 -15.71 7.75 0.78
N LEU A 11 -15.54 9.06 0.53
CA LEU A 11 -14.21 9.65 0.37
C LEU A 11 -13.36 9.52 1.65
N VAL A 12 -13.96 9.75 2.81
CA VAL A 12 -13.28 9.60 4.11
C VAL A 12 -12.83 8.15 4.31
N VAL A 13 -13.71 7.18 4.08
CA VAL A 13 -13.38 5.76 4.25
C VAL A 13 -12.26 5.33 3.32
N VAL A 14 -12.30 5.71 2.03
CA VAL A 14 -11.23 5.39 1.07
C VAL A 14 -9.89 5.98 1.52
N MET A 15 -9.90 7.23 2.01
CA MET A 15 -8.69 7.88 2.50
C MET A 15 -8.11 7.17 3.74
N LEU A 16 -8.97 6.72 4.66
CA LEU A 16 -8.55 5.95 5.83
C LEU A 16 -7.94 4.60 5.43
N LEU A 17 -8.59 3.86 4.53
CA LEU A 17 -8.11 2.56 4.05
C LEU A 17 -6.77 2.69 3.30
N PHE A 18 -6.61 3.72 2.46
CA PHE A 18 -5.35 3.97 1.79
C PHE A 18 -4.21 4.20 2.79
N ASN A 19 -4.43 5.02 3.82
CA ASN A 19 -3.42 5.29 4.82
C ASN A 19 -3.06 4.05 5.64
N SER A 20 -4.05 3.24 6.03
CA SER A 20 -3.81 2.08 6.91
C SER A 20 -3.27 0.85 6.18
N ILE A 21 -3.62 0.63 4.92
CA ILE A 21 -3.29 -0.61 4.19
C ILE A 21 -2.17 -0.39 3.18
N ILE A 22 -2.16 0.76 2.50
CA ILE A 22 -1.27 1.01 1.37
C ILE A 22 -0.06 1.82 1.82
N ALA A 23 -0.29 2.95 2.47
CA ALA A 23 0.75 3.93 2.80
C ALA A 23 1.43 3.71 4.16
N ASP A 24 0.94 2.78 4.98
CA ASP A 24 1.54 2.46 6.27
C ASP A 24 3.04 2.12 6.12
N ASN A 25 3.86 2.73 6.98
CA ASN A 25 5.32 2.69 6.84
C ASN A 25 5.97 1.41 7.38
N GLY A 26 5.23 0.56 8.11
CA GLY A 26 5.75 -0.69 8.66
C GLY A 26 5.14 -1.94 8.02
N THR A 27 3.82 -1.93 7.86
CA THR A 27 3.02 -3.07 7.40
C THR A 27 2.30 -2.81 6.08
N GLY A 28 2.40 -1.59 5.56
CA GLY A 28 1.71 -1.18 4.34
C GLY A 28 2.19 -1.95 3.11
N THR A 29 1.27 -2.12 2.16
CA THR A 29 1.49 -2.86 0.91
C THR A 29 2.70 -2.32 0.13
N ARG A 30 2.94 -1.00 0.16
CA ARG A 30 4.11 -0.37 -0.46
C ARG A 30 5.42 -0.96 0.06
N VAL A 31 5.56 -1.06 1.38
CA VAL A 31 6.76 -1.57 2.05
C VAL A 31 6.94 -3.05 1.77
N GLN A 32 5.85 -3.81 1.79
CA GLN A 32 5.90 -5.23 1.46
C GLN A 32 6.40 -5.47 0.04
N ILE A 33 5.89 -4.71 -0.95
CA ILE A 33 6.36 -4.80 -2.35
C ILE A 33 7.85 -4.43 -2.44
N GLN A 34 8.28 -3.37 -1.76
CA GLN A 34 9.70 -2.97 -1.75
C GLN A 34 10.60 -4.06 -1.16
N ASN A 35 10.18 -4.67 -0.04
CA ASN A 35 10.93 -5.74 0.61
C ASN A 35 11.04 -6.98 -0.28
N HIS A 36 9.92 -7.40 -0.88
CA HIS A 36 9.90 -8.55 -1.79
C HIS A 36 10.72 -8.28 -3.05
N GLY A 37 10.63 -7.08 -3.63
CA GLY A 37 11.44 -6.68 -4.78
C GLY A 37 12.94 -6.64 -4.46
N THR A 38 13.32 -6.12 -3.29
CA THR A 38 14.72 -6.09 -2.84
C THR A 38 15.26 -7.52 -2.63
N ALA A 39 14.48 -8.39 -1.99
CA ALA A 39 14.84 -9.79 -1.78
C ALA A 39 15.00 -10.53 -3.11
N ALA A 40 14.04 -10.37 -4.03
CA ALA A 40 14.10 -10.98 -5.36
C ALA A 40 15.32 -10.50 -6.16
N ASN A 41 15.60 -9.19 -6.16
CA ASN A 41 16.78 -8.64 -6.82
C ASN A 41 18.09 -9.17 -6.21
N GLY A 42 18.14 -9.34 -4.88
CA GLY A 42 19.28 -9.97 -4.21
C GLY A 42 19.48 -11.42 -4.66
N GLN A 43 18.40 -12.20 -4.74
CA GLN A 43 18.45 -13.57 -5.24
C GLN A 43 18.91 -13.63 -6.70
N ILE A 44 18.35 -12.79 -7.57
CA ILE A 44 18.76 -12.70 -8.99
C ILE A 44 20.24 -12.31 -9.10
N SER A 45 20.70 -11.33 -8.32
CA SER A 45 22.10 -10.93 -8.31
C SER A 45 23.02 -12.05 -7.82
N SER A 46 22.56 -12.93 -6.92
CA SER A 46 23.35 -14.08 -6.46
C SER A 46 23.36 -15.25 -7.46
N LEU A 47 22.45 -15.25 -8.44
CA LEU A 47 22.38 -16.23 -9.52
C LEU A 47 23.17 -15.79 -10.76
N LEU A 48 23.49 -14.50 -10.87
CA LEU A 48 24.40 -13.96 -11.86
C LEU A 48 25.84 -14.09 -11.30
N PRO A 49 26.68 -15.00 -11.84
CA PRO A 49 28.03 -15.26 -11.36
C PRO A 49 28.98 -14.06 -11.49
#